data_AF-A0A9N8WHM7-F1
#
_entry.id   AF-A0A9N8WHM7-F1
#
_cell.length_a   1.000
_cell.length_b   1.000
_cell.length_c   1.000
_cell.angle_alpha   90.00
_cell.angle_beta   90.00
_cell.angle_gamma   90.00
#
_symmetry.space_group_name_H-M   'P 1'
#
loop_
_entity.id
_entity.type
_entity.pdbx_description
1 polymer ?
#
loop_
_entity_poly.entity_id
_entity_poly.type
_entity_poly.pdbx_seq_one_letter_code
_entity_poly.pdbx_strand_id
1 'polypeptide(L)'
;MGKPESQVHECKQHWVKQMRLKFCVRPDDEITKELINADGTLNQKYFHPPEGWQPGKPKCPWTDNERALLVQGIEKYGIGHFREIQKEFLPDWTVRDLRIKSMRLMGRRSLIR
;
A
#
# COMPACT_ATOMS: atom_id res chain seq x y z
N MET A 1 -25.22 -28.61 -11.63
CA MET A 1 -25.59 -27.30 -11.03
C MET A 1 -24.31 -26.49 -10.85
N GLY A 2 -24.06 -25.49 -11.70
CA GLY A 2 -22.85 -24.66 -11.66
C GLY A 2 -22.92 -23.64 -10.51
N LYS A 3 -21.78 -23.41 -9.84
CA LYS A 3 -21.72 -22.74 -8.53
C LYS A 3 -22.05 -21.23 -8.61
N PRO A 4 -22.81 -20.67 -7.66
CA PRO A 4 -23.24 -19.26 -7.62
C PRO A 4 -22.09 -18.23 -7.51
N GLU A 5 -20.89 -18.64 -7.11
CA GLU A 5 -19.72 -17.76 -6.93
C GLU A 5 -19.19 -17.18 -8.26
N SER A 6 -19.25 -17.94 -9.37
CA SER A 6 -18.80 -17.45 -10.69
C SER A 6 -19.65 -16.27 -11.15
N GLN A 7 -20.96 -16.38 -10.96
CA GLN A 7 -21.92 -15.38 -11.39
C GLN A 7 -21.76 -14.07 -10.61
N VAL A 8 -21.54 -14.15 -9.30
CA VAL A 8 -21.24 -12.96 -8.46
C VAL A 8 -19.95 -12.27 -8.91
N HIS A 9 -18.92 -13.05 -9.25
CA HIS A 9 -17.66 -12.51 -9.77
C HIS A 9 -17.88 -11.76 -11.09
N GLU A 10 -18.60 -12.37 -12.03
CA GLU A 10 -18.91 -11.77 -13.34
C GLU A 10 -19.72 -10.48 -13.20
N CYS A 11 -20.76 -10.48 -12.36
CA CYS A 11 -21.55 -9.27 -12.08
C CYS A 11 -20.67 -8.15 -11.51
N LYS A 12 -19.76 -8.48 -10.58
CA LYS A 12 -18.81 -7.50 -10.02
C LYS A 12 -17.87 -6.97 -11.10
N GLN A 13 -17.28 -7.83 -11.92
CA GLN A 13 -16.39 -7.40 -13.01
C GLN A 13 -17.12 -6.49 -14.01
N HIS A 14 -18.35 -6.85 -14.37
CA HIS A 14 -19.19 -6.03 -15.23
C HIS A 14 -19.45 -4.66 -14.61
N TRP A 15 -19.87 -4.61 -13.36
CA TRP A 15 -20.09 -3.36 -12.63
C TRP A 15 -18.82 -2.50 -12.57
N VAL A 16 -17.66 -3.09 -12.29
CA VAL A 16 -16.36 -2.38 -12.29
C VAL A 16 -16.04 -1.77 -13.65
N LYS A 17 -16.25 -2.50 -14.76
CA LYS A 17 -16.05 -1.96 -16.11
C LYS A 17 -16.95 -0.75 -16.37
N GLN A 18 -18.22 -0.84 -15.97
CA GLN A 18 -19.18 0.27 -16.10
C GLN A 18 -18.78 1.50 -15.28
N MET A 19 -18.26 1.31 -14.07
CA MET A 19 -17.76 2.42 -13.26
C MET A 19 -16.56 3.11 -13.92
N ARG A 20 -15.64 2.34 -14.50
CA ARG A 20 -14.49 2.92 -15.21
C ARG A 20 -14.91 3.74 -16.41
N LEU A 21 -15.81 3.21 -17.24
CA LEU A 21 -16.33 3.94 -18.40
C LEU A 21 -16.98 5.27 -18.01
N LYS A 22 -17.66 5.33 -16.86
CA LYS A 22 -18.32 6.54 -16.38
C LYS A 22 -17.38 7.55 -15.72
N PHE A 23 -16.34 7.08 -15.04
CA PHE A 23 -15.61 7.91 -14.06
C PHE A 23 -14.11 8.02 -14.30
N CYS A 24 -13.51 7.21 -15.18
CA CYS A 24 -12.07 7.29 -15.44
C CYS A 24 -11.69 8.34 -16.49
N VAL A 25 -12.55 8.60 -17.49
CA VAL A 25 -12.24 9.50 -18.60
C VAL A 25 -12.91 10.86 -18.39
N ARG A 26 -12.11 11.93 -18.44
CA ARG A 26 -12.59 13.32 -18.39
C ARG A 26 -12.37 13.96 -19.76
N PRO A 27 -13.39 14.63 -20.35
CA PRO A 27 -13.24 15.27 -21.66
C PRO A 27 -12.11 16.31 -21.71
N ASP A 28 -11.89 17.00 -20.59
CA ASP A 28 -10.93 18.11 -20.48
C ASP A 28 -9.49 17.66 -20.12
N ASP A 29 -9.25 16.36 -19.97
CA ASP A 29 -7.94 15.81 -19.61
C ASP A 29 -7.56 14.64 -20.53
N GLU A 30 -6.74 14.95 -21.54
CA GLU A 30 -6.29 13.98 -22.55
C GLU A 30 -5.57 12.77 -21.94
N ILE A 31 -4.84 12.95 -20.82
CA ILE A 31 -4.12 11.86 -20.15
C ILE A 31 -5.10 10.79 -19.67
N THR A 32 -6.30 11.21 -19.23
CA THR A 32 -7.30 10.29 -18.72
C THR A 32 -7.90 9.37 -19.79
N LYS A 33 -7.81 9.74 -21.07
CA LYS A 33 -8.27 8.92 -22.20
C LYS A 33 -7.40 7.68 -22.39
N GLU A 34 -6.16 7.70 -21.93
CA GLU A 34 -5.25 6.56 -22.03
C GLU A 34 -5.40 5.56 -20.87
N LEU A 35 -6.18 5.87 -19.82
CA LEU A 35 -6.30 5.03 -18.64
C LEU A 35 -7.02 3.70 -18.91
N ILE A 36 -8.01 3.70 -19.79
CA ILE A 36 -8.88 2.54 -20.02
C ILE A 36 -9.10 2.29 -21.51
N ASN A 37 -9.30 1.03 -21.87
CA ASN A 37 -9.74 0.65 -23.21
C ASN A 37 -11.23 0.95 -23.40
N ALA A 38 -11.68 0.93 -24.65
CA ALA A 38 -13.08 1.18 -25.01
C ALA A 38 -14.08 0.21 -24.34
N ASP A 39 -13.64 -0.99 -23.92
CA ASP A 39 -14.48 -1.98 -23.23
C ASP A 39 -14.51 -1.82 -21.70
N GLY A 40 -13.87 -0.78 -21.15
CA GLY A 40 -13.76 -0.52 -19.72
C GLY A 40 -12.69 -1.35 -18.99
N THR A 41 -11.84 -2.10 -19.71
CA THR A 41 -10.63 -2.70 -19.13
C THR A 41 -9.53 -1.67 -18.96
N LEU A 42 -8.58 -1.94 -18.06
CA LEU A 42 -7.43 -1.05 -17.86
C LEU A 42 -6.47 -1.14 -19.05
N ASN A 43 -5.96 -0.01 -19.52
CA ASN A 43 -4.86 0.01 -20.47
C ASN A 43 -3.58 -0.39 -19.73
N GLN A 44 -3.19 -1.65 -19.87
CA GLN A 44 -2.00 -2.17 -19.17
C GLN A 44 -0.76 -1.35 -19.49
N LYS A 45 -0.57 -0.91 -20.74
CA LYS A 45 0.61 -0.13 -21.15
C LYS A 45 0.75 1.18 -20.36
N TYR A 46 -0.36 1.83 -20.04
CA TYR A 46 -0.38 3.04 -19.22
C TYR A 46 0.08 2.78 -17.78
N PHE A 47 -0.35 1.66 -17.19
CA PHE A 47 -0.03 1.31 -15.80
C PHE A 47 1.24 0.50 -15.62
N HIS A 48 1.87 0.07 -16.72
CA HIS A 48 3.17 -0.56 -16.65
C HIS A 48 4.23 0.49 -16.29
N PRO A 49 5.16 0.15 -15.39
CA PRO A 49 6.31 1.00 -15.17
C PRO A 49 7.05 1.24 -16.50
N PRO A 50 7.58 2.45 -16.74
CA PRO A 50 8.37 2.73 -17.93
C PRO A 50 9.58 1.80 -17.99
N GLU A 51 10.08 1.58 -19.21
CA GLU A 51 11.27 0.77 -19.44
C GLU A 51 12.46 1.32 -18.64
N GLY A 52 13.12 0.47 -17.86
CA GLY A 52 14.18 0.87 -16.94
C GLY A 52 13.70 1.34 -15.56
N TRP A 53 12.39 1.35 -15.28
CA TRP A 53 11.90 1.54 -13.91
C TRP A 53 12.32 0.36 -13.04
N GLN A 54 13.18 0.65 -12.07
CA GLN A 54 13.48 -0.29 -11.01
C GLN A 54 12.49 -0.04 -9.89
N PRO A 55 11.80 -1.08 -9.38
CA PRO A 55 11.09 -0.93 -8.12
C PRO A 55 12.10 -0.40 -7.10
N GLY A 56 11.74 0.70 -6.41
CA GLY A 56 12.55 1.16 -5.29
C GLY A 56 12.84 -0.01 -4.35
N LYS A 57 14.01 0.01 -3.69
CA LYS A 57 14.48 -1.05 -2.77
C LYS A 57 13.27 -1.76 -2.13
N PRO A 58 13.09 -3.08 -2.33
CA PRO A 58 11.94 -3.78 -1.78
C PRO A 58 11.83 -3.39 -0.32
N LYS A 59 10.66 -2.90 0.11
CA LYS A 59 10.46 -2.50 1.50
C LYS A 59 10.89 -3.69 2.35
N CYS A 60 11.95 -3.50 3.15
CA CYS A 60 12.44 -4.56 4.02
C CYS A 60 11.23 -5.06 4.82
N PRO A 61 10.98 -6.38 4.86
CA PRO A 61 9.85 -6.89 5.60
C PRO A 61 9.97 -6.45 7.06
N TRP A 62 8.86 -6.05 7.67
CA TRP A 62 8.86 -5.75 9.11
C TRP A 62 8.88 -7.06 9.88
N THR A 63 10.04 -7.47 10.39
CA THR A 63 10.23 -8.71 11.14
C THR A 63 10.32 -8.45 12.64
N ASP A 64 10.52 -9.52 13.41
CA ASP A 64 10.75 -9.42 14.85
C ASP A 64 12.07 -8.70 15.18
N ASN A 65 13.07 -8.73 14.28
CA ASN A 65 14.32 -8.00 14.45
C ASN A 65 14.09 -6.48 14.41
N GLU A 66 13.38 -5.96 13.40
CA GLU A 66 13.06 -4.52 13.33
C GLU A 66 12.18 -4.08 14.51
N ARG A 67 11.31 -4.97 14.99
CA ARG A 67 10.52 -4.71 16.20
C ARG A 67 11.40 -4.60 17.44
N ALA A 68 12.37 -5.50 17.62
CA ALA A 68 13.31 -5.45 18.74
C ALA A 68 14.17 -4.16 18.69
N LEU A 69 14.66 -3.80 17.51
CA LEU A 69 15.41 -2.56 17.28
C LEU A 69 14.57 -1.30 17.58
N LEU A 70 13.28 -1.31 17.23
CA LEU A 70 12.37 -0.22 17.59
C LEU A 70 12.18 -0.12 19.11
N VAL A 71 12.00 -1.25 19.80
CA VAL A 71 11.89 -1.30 21.27
C VAL A 71 13.16 -0.74 21.91
N GLN A 72 14.33 -1.19 21.47
CA GLN A 72 15.62 -0.72 21.97
C GLN A 72 15.80 0.79 21.76
N GLY A 73 15.42 1.30 20.59
CA GLY A 73 15.44 2.72 20.31
C GLY A 73 14.49 3.53 21.21
N ILE A 74 13.29 3.01 21.49
CA ILE A 74 12.33 3.64 22.41
C ILE A 74 12.86 3.61 23.84
N GLU A 75 13.48 2.52 24.28
CA GLU A 75 14.10 2.42 25.61
C GLU A 75 15.25 3.42 25.78
N LYS A 76 16.05 3.62 24.73
CA LYS A 76 17.20 4.55 24.74
C LYS A 76 16.79 6.01 24.66
N TYR A 77 15.91 6.36 23.71
CA TYR A 77 15.63 7.76 23.37
C TYR A 77 14.26 8.25 23.86
N GLY A 78 13.34 7.35 24.20
CA GLY A 78 11.96 7.67 24.51
C GLY A 78 11.05 7.72 23.27
N ILE A 79 9.76 7.55 23.51
CA ILE A 79 8.75 7.61 22.44
C ILE A 79 8.65 9.04 21.88
N GLY A 80 8.69 9.18 20.56
CA GLY A 80 8.65 10.49 19.87
C GLY A 80 9.99 10.92 19.25
N HIS A 81 11.11 10.37 19.72
CA HIS A 81 12.46 10.62 19.20
C HIS A 81 12.79 9.75 17.97
N PHE A 82 11.88 9.72 17.00
CA PHE A 82 11.95 8.81 15.87
C PHE A 82 13.08 9.13 14.87
N ARG A 83 13.61 10.35 14.87
CA ARG A 83 14.75 10.71 14.00
C ARG A 83 16.04 10.07 14.51
N GLU A 84 16.24 10.07 15.81
CA GLU A 84 17.36 9.45 16.51
C GLU A 84 17.28 7.92 16.38
N ILE A 85 16.09 7.36 16.62
CA ILE A 85 15.83 5.92 16.46
C ILE A 85 16.08 5.47 15.03
N GLN A 86 15.59 6.22 14.04
CA GLN A 86 15.85 5.92 12.62
C GLN A 86 17.36 5.87 12.35
N LYS A 87 18.09 6.93 12.73
CA LYS A 87 19.52 7.04 12.39
C LYS A 87 20.36 5.92 12.97
N GLU A 88 20.06 5.49 14.20
CA GLU A 88 20.88 4.49 14.90
C GLU A 88 20.43 3.05 14.65
N PHE A 89 19.12 2.79 14.67
CA PHE A 89 18.62 1.41 14.72
C PHE A 89 17.92 0.98 13.43
N LEU A 90 17.26 1.90 12.73
CA LEU A 90 16.34 1.57 11.63
C LEU A 90 16.52 2.54 10.44
N PRO A 91 17.72 2.63 9.82
CA PRO A 91 18.03 3.67 8.82
C PRO A 91 17.23 3.53 7.53
N ASP A 92 16.85 2.29 7.18
CA ASP A 92 16.03 2.00 6.00
C ASP A 92 14.53 2.28 6.20
N TRP A 93 14.11 2.67 7.41
CA TRP A 93 12.72 2.99 7.72
C TRP A 93 12.49 4.50 7.81
N THR A 94 11.35 4.98 7.32
CA THR A 94 11.06 6.41 7.46
C THR A 94 10.57 6.72 8.88
N VAL A 95 10.80 7.96 9.35
CA VAL A 95 10.21 8.47 10.61
C VAL A 95 8.71 8.21 10.70
N ARG A 96 7.99 8.33 9.58
CA ARG A 96 6.55 8.07 9.51
C ARG A 96 6.25 6.60 9.78
N ASP A 97 7.02 5.69 9.20
CA ASP A 97 6.86 4.25 9.45
C ASP A 97 7.09 3.95 10.92
N LEU A 98 8.19 4.44 11.50
CA LEU A 98 8.52 4.23 12.92
C LEU A 98 7.43 4.75 13.86
N ARG A 99 6.84 5.92 13.56
CA ARG A 99 5.69 6.45 14.31
C ARG A 99 4.49 5.50 14.25
N ILE A 100 4.11 5.02 13.07
CA ILE A 100 2.99 4.08 12.89
C ILE A 100 3.26 2.75 13.60
N LYS A 101 4.49 2.23 13.50
CA LYS A 101 4.89 0.97 14.14
C LYS A 101 4.89 1.11 15.66
N SER A 102 5.37 2.23 16.20
CA SER A 102 5.32 2.53 17.63
C SER A 102 3.90 2.65 18.15
N MET A 103 3.00 3.31 17.40
CA MET A 103 1.57 3.37 17.75
C MET A 103 0.93 1.97 17.81
N ARG A 104 1.29 1.07 16.88
CA ARG A 104 0.80 -0.33 16.89
C ARG A 104 1.41 -1.17 18.01
N LEU A 105 2.68 -0.91 18.34
CA LEU A 105 3.39 -1.56 19.43
C LEU A 105 2.77 -1.21 20.78
N MET A 106 2.52 0.08 21.03
CA MET A 106 1.93 0.58 22.28
C MET A 106 0.40 0.44 22.33
N GLY A 107 -0.24 0.40 21.16
CA GLY A 107 -1.71 0.41 21.00
C GLY A 107 -2.36 -0.96 20.80
N ARG A 108 -1.61 -2.07 20.85
CA ARG A 108 -2.23 -3.39 21.05
C ARG A 108 -2.49 -3.63 22.53
N ARG A 109 -3.65 -3.19 23.03
CA ARG A 109 -4.32 -3.97 24.08
C ARG A 109 -4.82 -5.25 23.41
N SER A 110 -4.13 -6.37 23.65
CA SER A 110 -4.80 -7.66 23.52
C SER A 110 -5.84 -7.70 24.64
N LEU A 111 -7.11 -7.37 24.32
CA LEU A 111 -8.24 -7.74 25.17
C LEU A 111 -8.54 -9.23 24.93
N ILE A 112 -7.58 -10.10 25.23
CA ILE A 112 -7.90 -11.48 25.56
C ILE A 112 -8.11 -11.44 27.06
N ARG A 113 -9.39 -11.53 27.44
CA ARG A 113 -9.84 -11.78 28.80
C ARG A 113 -10.06 -13.27 28.95
#